data_AF-A0A2M7X2U4-F1
#
_entry.id   AF-A0A2M7X2U4-F1
#
_cell.length_a   1.000
_cell.length_b   1.000
_cell.length_c   1.000
_cell.angle_alpha   90.00
_cell.angle_beta   90.00
_cell.angle_gamma   90.00
#
_symmetry.space_group_name_H-M   'P 1'
#
loop_
_entity.id
_entity.type
_entity.pdbx_description
1 polymer ?
#
loop_
_entity_poly.entity_id
_entity_poly.type
_entity_poly.pdbx_seq_one_letter_code
_entity_poly.pdbx_strand_id
1 'polypeptide(L)'
;MANTKQALKMIRKIKTRTARNRAWKNKVKTAIKSLDKIISQEKPEADKVVESLRLVQKNTDKAVKTGAINKSKANRIKSRISKRIKKNNIS
;
A
#
# COMPACT_ATOMS: atom_id res chain seq x y z
N MET A 1 32.41 0.46 9.65
CA MET A 1 31.73 -0.02 10.88
C MET A 1 31.23 1.20 11.65
N ALA A 2 30.15 1.10 12.43
CA ALA A 2 29.71 2.23 13.27
C ALA A 2 30.56 2.29 14.53
N ASN A 3 31.40 3.32 14.63
CA ASN A 3 32.44 3.38 15.67
C ASN A 3 31.99 4.10 16.95
N THR A 4 30.83 4.78 16.95
CA THR A 4 30.30 5.47 18.13
C THR A 4 29.08 4.75 18.72
N LYS A 5 28.92 4.83 20.05
CA LYS A 5 27.76 4.25 20.76
C LYS A 5 26.43 4.78 20.20
N GLN A 6 26.40 6.05 19.79
CA GLN A 6 25.23 6.68 19.18
C GLN A 6 24.90 6.09 17.80
N ALA A 7 25.93 5.85 16.96
CA ALA A 7 25.74 5.26 15.64
C ALA A 7 25.20 3.81 15.72
N LEU A 8 25.75 2.99 16.63
CA LEU A 8 25.25 1.62 16.88
C LEU A 8 23.77 1.62 17.31
N LYS A 9 23.37 2.56 18.18
CA LYS A 9 21.97 2.75 18.58
C LYS A 9 21.08 3.12 17.39
N MET A 10 21.55 4.01 16.51
CA MET A 10 20.80 4.41 15.32
C MET A 10 20.61 3.25 14.34
N ILE A 11 21.62 2.42 14.12
CA ILE A 11 21.50 1.20 13.28
C ILE A 11 20.37 0.30 13.80
N ARG A 12 20.34 0.02 15.12
CA ARG A 12 19.28 -0.81 15.74
C ARG A 12 17.88 -0.20 15.52
N LYS A 13 17.75 1.12 15.72
CA LYS A 13 16.48 1.84 15.48
C LYS A 13 16.06 1.80 14.01
N ILE A 14 17.01 1.96 13.08
CA ILE A 14 16.73 1.90 11.64
C ILE A 14 16.27 0.50 11.25
N LYS A 15 16.93 -0.56 11.74
CA LYS A 15 16.53 -1.95 11.46
C LYS A 15 15.06 -2.21 11.80
N THR A 16 14.62 -1.80 12.99
CA THR A 16 13.23 -2.00 13.44
C THR A 16 12.23 -1.12 12.68
N ARG A 17 12.56 0.15 12.41
CA ARG A 17 11.73 1.06 11.60
C ARG A 17 11.59 0.57 10.17
N THR A 18 12.67 0.12 9.56
CA THR A 18 12.68 -0.41 8.20
C THR A 18 11.83 -1.67 8.07
N ALA A 19 11.92 -2.60 9.04
CA ALA A 19 11.08 -3.80 9.04
C ALA A 19 9.58 -3.46 9.11
N ARG A 20 9.18 -2.56 10.02
CA ARG A 20 7.77 -2.10 10.14
C ARG A 20 7.29 -1.39 8.87
N ASN A 21 8.11 -0.49 8.32
CA ASN A 21 7.75 0.24 7.10
C ASN A 21 7.66 -0.69 5.89
N ARG A 22 8.54 -1.69 5.80
CA ARG A 22 8.50 -2.72 4.75
C ARG A 22 7.21 -3.53 4.83
N ALA A 23 6.79 -3.95 6.02
CA ALA A 23 5.55 -4.68 6.21
C ALA A 23 4.32 -3.89 5.71
N TRP A 24 4.20 -2.61 6.08
CA TRP A 24 3.09 -1.75 5.60
C TRP A 24 3.12 -1.51 4.09
N LYS A 25 4.30 -1.21 3.53
CA LYS A 25 4.47 -1.04 2.08
C LYS A 25 4.10 -2.32 1.33
N ASN A 26 4.47 -3.48 1.85
CA ASN A 26 4.13 -4.78 1.27
C ASN A 26 2.62 -5.04 1.35
N LYS A 27 1.97 -4.78 2.49
CA LYS A 27 0.50 -4.92 2.63
C LYS A 27 -0.25 -4.10 1.57
N VAL A 28 0.14 -2.84 1.37
CA VAL A 28 -0.44 -1.99 0.33
C VAL A 28 -0.17 -2.56 -1.07
N LYS A 29 1.08 -2.97 -1.36
CA LYS A 29 1.45 -3.58 -2.65
C LYS A 29 0.66 -4.85 -2.95
N THR A 30 0.51 -5.74 -1.96
CA THR A 30 -0.25 -6.98 -2.10
C THR A 30 -1.73 -6.70 -2.35
N ALA A 31 -2.35 -5.79 -1.59
CA ALA A 31 -3.75 -5.43 -1.80
C ALA A 31 -4.00 -4.86 -3.21
N ILE A 32 -3.09 -3.99 -3.69
CA ILE A 32 -3.17 -3.45 -5.06
C ILE A 32 -3.04 -4.58 -6.09
N LYS A 33 -2.08 -5.50 -5.91
CA LYS A 33 -1.92 -6.64 -6.82
C LYS A 33 -3.15 -7.55 -6.85
N SER A 34 -3.78 -7.79 -5.70
CA SER A 34 -5.01 -8.58 -5.65
C SER A 34 -6.14 -7.90 -6.40
N LEU A 35 -6.31 -6.58 -6.21
CA LEU A 35 -7.29 -5.79 -6.96
C LEU A 35 -7.01 -5.82 -8.47
N ASP A 36 -5.75 -5.62 -8.88
CA ASP A 36 -5.35 -5.65 -10.29
C ASP A 36 -5.61 -7.02 -10.94
N LYS A 37 -5.47 -8.12 -10.20
CA LYS A 37 -5.82 -9.46 -10.69
C LYS A 37 -7.30 -9.60 -10.97
N ILE A 38 -8.16 -9.11 -10.06
CA ILE A 38 -9.61 -9.18 -10.21
C ILE A 38 -10.06 -8.32 -11.40
N ILE A 39 -9.54 -7.10 -11.50
CA ILE A 39 -9.88 -6.16 -12.58
C ILE A 39 -9.44 -6.66 -13.97
N SER A 40 -8.41 -7.51 -14.03
CA SER A 40 -7.90 -8.07 -15.29
C SER A 40 -8.65 -9.31 -15.78
N GLN A 41 -9.62 -9.83 -15.01
CA GLN A 41 -10.45 -10.96 -15.45
C GLN A 41 -11.46 -10.50 -16.52
N GLU A 42 -11.84 -11.39 -17.44
CA GLU A 42 -12.80 -11.06 -18.51
C GLU A 42 -14.19 -10.69 -17.99
N LYS A 43 -14.60 -11.28 -16.87
CA LYS A 43 -15.84 -10.96 -16.14
C LYS A 43 -15.53 -10.69 -14.67
N PRO A 44 -15.11 -9.46 -14.31
CA PRO A 44 -14.85 -9.12 -12.92
C PRO A 44 -16.17 -9.02 -12.16
N GLU A 45 -16.32 -9.81 -11.10
CA GLU A 45 -17.46 -9.66 -10.18
C GLU A 45 -17.37 -8.30 -9.46
N ALA A 46 -18.39 -7.46 -9.65
CA ALA A 46 -18.42 -6.10 -9.13
C ALA A 46 -18.24 -6.06 -7.60
N ASP A 47 -18.88 -6.97 -6.87
CA ASP A 47 -18.78 -7.06 -5.42
C ASP A 47 -17.34 -7.32 -4.95
N LYS A 48 -16.63 -8.26 -5.59
CA LYS A 48 -15.23 -8.58 -5.28
C LYS A 48 -14.29 -7.40 -5.56
N VAL A 49 -14.59 -6.60 -6.60
CA VAL A 49 -13.84 -5.38 -6.90
C VAL A 49 -14.06 -4.34 -5.79
N VAL A 50 -15.31 -4.13 -5.36
CA VAL A 50 -15.66 -3.17 -4.30
C VAL A 50 -15.02 -3.57 -2.97
N GLU A 51 -15.08 -4.84 -2.58
CA GLU A 51 -14.43 -5.33 -1.37
C GLU A 51 -12.91 -5.15 -1.40
N SER A 52 -12.29 -5.50 -2.53
CA SER A 52 -10.84 -5.34 -2.71
C SER A 52 -10.43 -3.87 -2.71
N LEU A 53 -11.25 -2.99 -3.27
CA LEU A 53 -11.05 -1.54 -3.24
C LEU A 53 -11.09 -1.01 -1.80
N ARG A 54 -12.08 -1.43 -1.00
CA ARG A 54 -12.19 -1.09 0.43
C ARG A 54 -10.94 -1.54 1.20
N LEU A 55 -10.43 -2.74 0.91
CA LEU A 55 -9.21 -3.25 1.53
C LEU A 55 -7.97 -2.41 1.16
N VAL A 56 -7.83 -2.01 -0.10
CA VAL A 56 -6.74 -1.14 -0.54
C VAL A 56 -6.82 0.23 0.15
N GLN A 57 -8.00 0.84 0.21
CA GLN A 57 -8.20 2.12 0.89
C GLN A 57 -7.82 2.03 2.38
N LYS A 58 -8.37 1.04 3.09
CA LYS A 58 -8.07 0.76 4.51
C LYS A 58 -6.58 0.59 4.76
N ASN A 59 -5.89 -0.22 3.95
CA ASN A 59 -4.46 -0.47 4.13
C ASN A 59 -3.61 0.77 3.79
N THR A 60 -4.01 1.53 2.78
CA THR A 60 -3.30 2.76 2.39
C THR A 60 -3.40 3.82 3.48
N ASP A 61 -4.60 4.03 4.04
CA ASP A 61 -4.81 5.03 5.08
C ASP A 61 -4.12 4.66 6.40
N LYS A 62 -4.12 3.37 6.75
CA LYS A 62 -3.30 2.87 7.88
C LYS A 62 -1.79 3.04 7.64
N ALA A 63 -1.32 2.84 6.41
CA ALA A 63 0.08 3.07 6.06
C ALA A 63 0.48 4.55 6.14
N VAL A 64 -0.45 5.48 5.90
CA VAL A 64 -0.25 6.92 6.15
C VAL A 64 -0.20 7.23 7.64
N LYS A 65 -1.17 6.73 8.42
CA LYS A 65 -1.22 6.95 9.89
C LYS A 65 0.04 6.44 10.59
N THR A 66 0.61 5.34 10.12
CA THR A 66 1.85 4.75 10.67
C THR A 66 3.13 5.41 10.16
N GLY A 67 3.04 6.37 9.24
CA GLY A 67 4.19 7.07 8.65
C GLY A 67 4.98 6.25 7.63
N ALA A 68 4.48 5.07 7.22
CA ALA A 68 5.15 4.23 6.22
C ALA A 68 5.06 4.80 4.80
N ILE A 69 4.01 5.59 4.52
CA ILE A 69 3.72 6.23 3.23
C ILE A 69 3.26 7.68 3.47
N ASN A 70 3.69 8.62 2.62
CA ASN A 70 3.23 10.01 2.68
C ASN A 70 1.80 10.17 2.13
N LYS A 71 1.00 11.10 2.68
CA LYS A 71 -0.36 11.45 2.22
C LYS A 71 -0.44 11.67 0.71
N SER A 72 0.51 12.39 0.12
CA SER A 72 0.52 12.64 -1.33
C SER A 72 0.68 11.34 -2.14
N LYS A 73 1.49 10.39 -1.66
CA LYS A 73 1.62 9.07 -2.29
C LYS A 73 0.35 8.24 -2.16
N ALA A 74 -0.32 8.30 -1.01
CA ALA A 74 -1.63 7.66 -0.83
C ALA A 74 -2.69 8.22 -1.79
N ASN A 75 -2.77 9.54 -1.93
CA ASN A 75 -3.69 10.19 -2.87
C ASN A 75 -3.43 9.76 -4.32
N ARG A 76 -2.15 9.69 -4.73
CA ARG A 76 -1.79 9.17 -6.07
C ARG A 76 -2.21 7.72 -6.29
N ILE A 77 -2.06 6.86 -5.27
CA ILE A 77 -2.50 5.46 -5.34
C ILE A 77 -4.03 5.40 -5.54
N LYS A 78 -4.80 6.09 -4.69
CA LYS A 78 -6.26 6.14 -4.79
C LYS A 78 -6.71 6.63 -6.17
N SER A 79 -6.15 7.75 -6.64
CA SER A 79 -6.48 8.33 -7.95
C SER A 79 -6.19 7.37 -9.12
N ARG A 80 -5.02 6.70 -9.11
CA ARG A 80 -4.64 5.74 -10.17
C ARG A 80 -5.59 4.55 -10.23
N ILE A 81 -5.99 4.02 -9.07
CA ILE A 81 -6.92 2.89 -8.99
C ILE A 81 -8.30 3.29 -9.51
N SER A 82 -8.82 4.45 -9.08
CA SER A 82 -10.10 4.96 -9.58
C SER A 82 -10.11 5.13 -11.10
N LYS A 83 -9.03 5.68 -11.67
CA LYS A 83 -8.88 5.79 -13.13
C LYS A 83 -8.88 4.43 -13.83
N ARG A 84 -8.23 3.43 -13.24
CA ARG A 84 -8.15 2.07 -13.82
C ARG A 84 -9.51 1.36 -13.79
N ILE A 85 -10.25 1.45 -12.68
CA ILE A 85 -11.62 0.91 -12.58
C ILE A 85 -12.53 1.56 -13.63
N LYS A 86 -12.50 2.89 -13.72
CA LYS A 86 -13.28 3.64 -14.72
C LYS A 86 -12.92 3.26 -16.16
N LYS A 87 -11.63 3.07 -16.47
CA LYS A 87 -11.18 2.67 -17.81
C LYS A 87 -11.72 1.29 -18.22
N ASN A 88 -11.85 0.37 -17.27
CA ASN A 88 -12.34 -0.98 -17.54
C ASN A 88 -13.87 -1.08 -17.52
N ASN A 89 -14.60 0.05 -17.49
CA ASN A 89 -16.07 0.12 -17.46
C ASN A 89 -16.71 -0.79 -16.41
N ILE A 90 -16.02 -0.99 -15.28
CA ILE A 90 -16.59 -1.63 -14.10
C ILE A 90 -17.36 -0.52 -13.38
N SER A 91 -18.56 -0.21 -13.89
CA SER A 91 -19.48 0.78 -13.33
C SER A 91 -20.71 0.10 -12.77
#